data_AF-A0A7S2NEP0-F1
#
_entry.id   AF-A0A7S2NEP0-F1
#
_cell.length_a   1.000
_cell.length_b   1.000
_cell.length_c   1.000
_cell.angle_alpha   90.00
_cell.angle_beta   90.00
_cell.angle_gamma   90.00
#
_symmetry.space_group_name_H-M   'P 1'
#
loop_
_entity.id
_entity.type
_entity.pdbx_description
1 polymer ?
#
loop_
_entity_poly.entity_id
_entity_poly.type
_entity_poly.pdbx_seq_one_letter_code
_entity_poly.pdbx_strand_id
1 'polypeptide(L)'
;PAPKGGAKPAVAPKAAAASSSAAVAGEPAPQPEGQGRFGKNQKELIELCKRRFFYRPAFDIYGGVAGFFTYGPPGCAVKNNIIRQWRQHFVIEESLLEVEDTCIMQHAVLKASGHVDRFNDFMVKDVIDESKFFRADKLLEDVMDEKLKAVDLTEAQRSEYTSVRNQADAYSQQEIGDIFKKYQIKSPETGNDLSDPYEFNLMFPTPIGPGGYLQGYLRPETAQGIFLNYKFCCEQNSNRLPFGVAQVGKSFRNEIAPRAGLTRQREFTQAEIEYFVNPSNKAHPKFKNVENIVLTLFHSNEQLAAKDPIRMTIGDAVRGGLVNNETLGYFIVRTYLFLLSVGVDKDLVRFRQHLPTEMAHYACDCWDAEI
;
A
#
# COMPACT_ATOMS: atom_id res chain seq x y z
N PRO A 1 19.92 64.21 -28.39
CA PRO A 1 19.28 64.52 -27.09
C PRO A 1 17.95 63.76 -26.95
N ALA A 2 17.99 62.64 -26.24
CA ALA A 2 16.85 61.74 -26.01
C ALA A 2 15.86 62.31 -24.97
N PRO A 3 14.55 61.99 -25.06
CA PRO A 3 13.66 62.05 -23.91
C PRO A 3 13.50 60.67 -23.27
N LYS A 4 13.60 60.67 -21.94
CA LYS A 4 13.48 59.52 -21.03
C LYS A 4 12.01 59.13 -20.87
N GLY A 5 11.68 57.86 -21.13
CA GLY A 5 10.41 57.23 -20.71
C GLY A 5 10.67 56.25 -19.57
N GLY A 6 10.25 56.60 -18.36
CA GLY A 6 10.29 55.71 -17.19
C GLY A 6 9.00 54.90 -17.08
N ALA A 7 9.10 53.58 -17.19
CA ALA A 7 8.01 52.64 -16.96
C ALA A 7 7.84 52.35 -15.46
N LYS A 8 6.60 52.44 -14.96
CA LYS A 8 6.19 51.97 -13.63
C LYS A 8 6.11 50.43 -13.61
N PRO A 9 6.45 49.76 -12.49
CA PRO A 9 6.27 48.31 -12.39
C PRO A 9 4.80 47.96 -12.11
N ALA A 10 4.29 46.96 -12.83
CA ALA A 10 2.95 46.42 -12.66
C ALA A 10 2.85 45.60 -11.36
N VAL A 11 1.84 45.91 -10.56
CA VAL A 11 1.47 45.21 -9.34
C VAL A 11 0.68 43.95 -9.73
N ALA A 12 1.18 42.78 -9.36
CA ALA A 12 0.47 41.51 -9.52
C ALA A 12 -0.69 41.40 -8.50
N PRO A 13 -1.89 40.94 -8.89
CA PRO A 13 -2.99 40.79 -7.96
C PRO A 13 -2.80 39.52 -7.11
N LYS A 14 -2.87 39.69 -5.78
CA LYS A 14 -3.02 38.61 -4.80
C LYS A 14 -4.34 37.90 -5.03
N ALA A 15 -4.32 36.66 -5.49
CA ALA A 15 -5.48 35.77 -5.46
C ALA A 15 -5.63 35.20 -4.04
N ALA A 16 -6.81 35.43 -3.46
CA ALA A 16 -7.19 34.98 -2.14
C ALA A 16 -7.34 33.45 -2.10
N ALA A 17 -6.67 32.80 -1.15
CA ALA A 17 -6.86 31.41 -0.82
C ALA A 17 -8.15 31.26 -0.01
N ALA A 18 -9.18 30.67 -0.62
CA ALA A 18 -10.37 30.20 0.06
C ALA A 18 -10.18 28.71 0.37
N SER A 19 -9.86 28.40 1.63
CA SER A 19 -9.77 27.04 2.14
C SER A 19 -11.17 26.48 2.38
N SER A 20 -11.63 25.59 1.50
CA SER A 20 -12.78 24.72 1.76
C SER A 20 -12.27 23.31 2.03
N SER A 21 -12.24 22.92 3.31
CA SER A 21 -11.86 21.59 3.75
C SER A 21 -12.92 20.56 3.35
N ALA A 22 -12.66 19.80 2.29
CA ALA A 22 -13.43 18.61 1.94
C ALA A 22 -12.92 17.42 2.77
N ALA A 23 -13.84 16.74 3.45
CA ALA A 23 -13.55 15.60 4.31
C ALA A 23 -12.93 14.45 3.51
N VAL A 24 -11.74 14.01 3.92
CA VAL A 24 -11.06 12.83 3.40
C VAL A 24 -11.84 11.61 3.88
N ALA A 25 -12.31 10.75 2.98
CA ALA A 25 -12.82 9.43 3.35
C ALA A 25 -11.62 8.52 3.61
N GLY A 26 -11.42 8.17 4.88
CA GLY A 26 -10.38 7.22 5.28
C GLY A 26 -10.63 5.85 4.66
N GLU A 27 -9.57 5.05 4.58
CA GLU A 27 -9.63 3.62 4.26
C GLU A 27 -10.86 2.98 4.92
N PRO A 28 -11.59 2.06 4.23
CA PRO A 28 -12.67 1.36 4.90
C PRO A 28 -12.09 0.66 6.12
N ALA A 29 -12.53 1.10 7.31
CA ALA A 29 -12.16 0.49 8.58
C ALA A 29 -12.26 -1.02 8.45
N PRO A 30 -11.32 -1.80 9.03
CA PRO A 30 -11.42 -3.25 9.02
C PRO A 30 -12.82 -3.62 9.51
N GLN A 31 -13.60 -4.26 8.63
CA GLN A 31 -14.98 -4.59 8.97
C GLN A 31 -14.95 -5.36 10.29
N PRO A 32 -15.78 -4.98 11.28
CA PRO A 32 -15.80 -5.64 12.57
C PRO A 32 -16.00 -7.14 12.34
N GLU A 33 -15.25 -7.97 13.06
CA GLU A 33 -15.31 -9.43 12.96
C GLU A 33 -16.77 -9.90 12.83
N GLY A 34 -17.13 -10.48 11.68
CA GLY A 34 -18.45 -11.07 11.46
C GLY A 34 -19.43 -10.33 10.55
N GLN A 35 -19.08 -9.18 9.94
CA GLN A 35 -19.93 -8.57 8.90
C GLN A 35 -19.60 -9.11 7.49
N GLY A 36 -20.63 -9.20 6.63
CA GLY A 36 -20.51 -9.69 5.24
C GLY A 36 -20.81 -11.18 5.04
N ARG A 37 -20.98 -11.59 3.75
CA ARG A 37 -21.33 -12.96 3.31
C ARG A 37 -20.44 -14.05 3.92
N PHE A 38 -19.17 -13.72 4.18
CA PHE A 38 -18.15 -14.67 4.66
C PHE A 38 -17.76 -14.46 6.14
N GLY A 39 -18.22 -13.38 6.79
CA GLY A 39 -17.83 -13.04 8.16
C GLY A 39 -18.29 -14.08 9.19
N LYS A 40 -19.48 -14.66 9.01
CA LYS A 40 -20.08 -15.61 9.97
C LYS A 40 -19.20 -16.83 10.25
N ASN A 41 -18.54 -17.37 9.23
CA ASN A 41 -17.76 -18.62 9.33
C ASN A 41 -16.24 -18.38 9.26
N GLN A 42 -15.79 -17.12 9.32
CA GLN A 42 -14.37 -16.78 9.18
C GLN A 42 -13.50 -17.48 10.23
N LYS A 43 -13.95 -17.48 11.49
CA LYS A 43 -13.24 -18.15 12.61
C LYS A 43 -13.11 -19.66 12.38
N GLU A 44 -14.20 -20.30 11.97
CA GLU A 44 -14.21 -21.75 11.67
C GLU A 44 -13.30 -22.11 10.50
N LEU A 45 -13.27 -21.29 9.45
CA LEU A 45 -12.39 -21.46 8.31
C LEU A 45 -10.92 -21.32 8.70
N ILE A 46 -10.58 -20.28 9.47
CA ILE A 46 -9.21 -20.06 9.97
C ILE A 46 -8.75 -21.26 10.80
N GLU A 47 -9.59 -21.75 11.72
CA GLU A 47 -9.26 -22.92 12.53
C GLU A 47 -9.15 -24.20 11.71
N LEU A 48 -9.99 -24.38 10.68
CA LEU A 48 -9.84 -25.49 9.74
C LEU A 48 -8.51 -25.42 8.99
N CYS A 49 -8.12 -24.25 8.48
CA CYS A 49 -6.85 -24.03 7.80
C CYS A 49 -5.65 -24.36 8.71
N LYS A 50 -5.69 -23.94 9.98
CA LYS A 50 -4.65 -24.27 10.97
C LYS A 50 -4.61 -25.76 11.32
N ARG A 51 -5.78 -26.39 11.51
CA ARG A 51 -5.90 -27.82 11.84
C ARG A 51 -5.45 -28.72 10.68
N ARG A 52 -5.71 -28.31 9.45
CA ARG A 52 -5.27 -29.01 8.23
C ARG A 52 -3.87 -28.60 7.77
N PHE A 53 -3.18 -27.75 8.54
CA PHE A 53 -1.83 -27.28 8.27
C PHE A 53 -1.68 -26.62 6.88
N PHE A 54 -2.63 -25.78 6.49
CA PHE A 54 -2.41 -24.85 5.38
C PHE A 54 -1.35 -23.82 5.75
N TYR A 55 -1.49 -23.22 6.93
CA TYR A 55 -0.46 -22.38 7.53
C TYR A 55 -0.55 -22.41 9.05
N ARG A 56 0.54 -22.05 9.73
CA ARG A 56 0.63 -21.83 11.18
C ARG A 56 1.60 -20.70 11.50
N PRO A 57 1.50 -20.05 12.67
CA PRO A 57 2.54 -19.15 13.16
C PRO A 57 3.91 -19.84 13.12
N ALA A 58 4.94 -19.13 12.64
CA ALA A 58 6.30 -19.64 12.67
C ALA A 58 6.81 -19.69 14.11
N PHE A 59 7.71 -20.63 14.42
CA PHE A 59 8.31 -20.80 15.74
C PHE A 59 7.32 -21.12 16.87
N ASP A 60 6.16 -21.69 16.54
CA ASP A 60 5.05 -21.96 17.48
C ASP A 60 5.50 -22.70 18.76
N ILE A 61 6.34 -23.73 18.62
CA ILE A 61 6.89 -24.50 19.76
C ILE A 61 7.90 -23.72 20.63
N TYR A 62 8.35 -22.55 20.17
CA TYR A 62 9.23 -21.61 20.89
C TYR A 62 8.47 -20.35 21.37
N GLY A 63 7.14 -20.35 21.32
CA GLY A 63 6.30 -19.21 21.72
C GLY A 63 5.84 -18.32 20.56
N GLY A 64 6.31 -18.60 19.34
CA GLY A 64 5.90 -17.89 18.12
C GLY A 64 6.50 -16.49 17.97
N VAL A 65 6.53 -16.00 16.73
CA VAL A 65 6.85 -14.59 16.44
C VAL A 65 5.78 -14.02 15.52
N ALA A 66 5.13 -12.94 15.95
CA ALA A 66 4.06 -12.30 15.19
C ALA A 66 4.56 -11.82 13.81
N GLY A 67 3.72 -11.98 12.79
CA GLY A 67 4.04 -11.61 11.40
C GLY A 67 4.84 -12.64 10.61
N PHE A 68 5.28 -13.75 11.21
CA PHE A 68 5.94 -14.85 10.50
C PHE A 68 5.08 -16.11 10.48
N PHE A 69 4.99 -16.75 9.32
CA PHE A 69 4.14 -17.92 9.12
C PHE A 69 4.85 -19.04 8.36
N THR A 70 4.56 -20.27 8.75
CA THR A 70 4.95 -21.47 8.02
C THR A 70 3.75 -21.98 7.23
N TYR A 71 3.93 -22.16 5.92
CA TYR A 71 2.96 -22.85 5.07
C TYR A 71 3.20 -24.36 5.18
N GLY A 72 2.17 -25.13 5.51
CA GLY A 72 2.25 -26.60 5.50
C GLY A 72 1.92 -27.18 4.13
N PRO A 73 1.87 -28.53 3.99
CA PRO A 73 1.79 -29.18 2.68
C PRO A 73 0.68 -28.67 1.74
N PRO A 74 -0.59 -28.55 2.16
CA PRO A 74 -1.63 -28.03 1.28
C PRO A 74 -1.48 -26.52 1.02
N GLY A 75 -0.96 -25.74 1.98
CA GLY A 75 -0.71 -24.31 1.78
C GLY A 75 0.40 -24.05 0.78
N CYS A 76 1.49 -24.83 0.83
CA CYS A 76 2.55 -24.82 -0.17
C CYS A 76 2.01 -25.15 -1.57
N ALA A 77 1.15 -26.17 -1.68
CA ALA A 77 0.54 -26.55 -2.95
C ALA A 77 -0.34 -25.42 -3.52
N VAL A 78 -1.21 -24.82 -2.70
CA VAL A 78 -2.03 -23.67 -3.12
C VAL A 78 -1.17 -22.49 -3.55
N LYS A 79 -0.17 -22.11 -2.74
CA LYS A 79 0.74 -21.00 -3.04
C LYS A 79 1.48 -21.22 -4.37
N ASN A 80 2.02 -22.42 -4.59
CA ASN A 80 2.71 -22.77 -5.83
C ASN A 80 1.78 -22.74 -7.04
N ASN A 81 0.53 -23.19 -6.88
CA ASN A 81 -0.47 -23.13 -7.95
C ASN A 81 -0.84 -21.68 -8.31
N ILE A 82 -0.99 -20.79 -7.32
CA ILE A 82 -1.26 -19.36 -7.54
C ILE A 82 -0.08 -18.71 -8.27
N ILE A 83 1.16 -18.94 -7.82
CA ILE A 83 2.36 -18.39 -8.48
C ILE A 83 2.48 -18.91 -9.92
N ARG A 84 2.23 -20.20 -10.15
CA ARG A 84 2.23 -20.78 -11.50
C ARG A 84 1.18 -20.12 -12.39
N GLN A 85 -0.03 -19.92 -11.87
CA GLN A 85 -1.10 -19.24 -12.60
C GLN A 85 -0.72 -17.79 -12.91
N TRP A 86 -0.09 -17.09 -11.96
CA TRP A 86 0.39 -15.73 -12.17
C TRP A 86 1.44 -15.66 -13.29
N ARG A 87 2.41 -16.60 -13.31
CA ARG A 87 3.40 -16.70 -14.40
C ARG A 87 2.74 -16.95 -15.75
N GLN A 88 1.77 -17.87 -15.83
CA GLN A 88 1.03 -18.12 -17.06
C GLN A 88 0.27 -16.87 -17.52
N HIS A 89 -0.37 -16.18 -16.58
CA HIS A 89 -1.22 -15.04 -16.86
C HIS A 89 -0.46 -13.76 -17.21
N PHE A 90 0.70 -13.50 -16.60
CA PHE A 90 1.45 -12.27 -16.84
C PHE A 90 2.75 -12.52 -17.59
N VAL A 91 3.63 -13.36 -17.03
CA VAL A 91 4.98 -13.57 -17.58
C VAL A 91 4.93 -14.15 -18.98
N ILE A 92 4.19 -15.24 -19.17
CA ILE A 92 4.10 -15.93 -20.46
C ILE A 92 3.27 -15.11 -21.45
N GLU A 93 2.06 -14.69 -21.06
CA GLU A 93 1.15 -13.97 -21.95
C GLU A 93 1.72 -12.63 -22.44
N GLU A 94 2.40 -11.87 -21.58
CA GLU A 94 3.02 -10.59 -21.95
C GLU A 94 4.49 -10.71 -22.37
N SER A 95 5.03 -11.94 -22.43
CA SER A 95 6.44 -12.19 -22.75
C SER A 95 7.40 -11.37 -21.88
N LEU A 96 7.11 -11.29 -20.57
CA LEU A 96 7.93 -10.56 -19.61
C LEU A 96 9.26 -11.27 -19.40
N LEU A 97 10.30 -10.48 -19.17
CA LEU A 97 11.60 -10.98 -18.72
C LEU A 97 11.50 -11.30 -17.22
N GLU A 98 11.40 -12.57 -16.84
CA GLU A 98 11.42 -12.95 -15.42
C GLU A 98 12.87 -12.98 -14.90
N VAL A 99 13.12 -12.28 -13.79
CA VAL A 99 14.43 -12.23 -13.11
C VAL A 99 14.29 -12.65 -11.65
N GLU A 100 15.41 -13.06 -11.04
CA GLU A 100 15.52 -13.33 -9.61
C GLU A 100 16.71 -12.56 -9.05
N ASP A 101 16.44 -11.56 -8.21
CA ASP A 101 17.48 -10.80 -7.51
C ASP A 101 17.59 -11.21 -6.03
N THR A 102 18.70 -10.82 -5.40
CA THR A 102 19.01 -11.08 -4.00
C THR A 102 18.02 -10.42 -3.04
N CYS A 103 17.83 -11.02 -1.85
CA CYS A 103 16.99 -10.45 -0.79
C CYS A 103 17.71 -9.37 0.04
N ILE A 104 19.04 -9.35 0.05
CA ILE A 104 19.84 -8.40 0.81
C ILE A 104 20.25 -7.26 -0.13
N MET A 105 19.84 -6.03 0.19
CA MET A 105 20.21 -4.84 -0.55
C MET A 105 21.13 -3.94 0.26
N GLN A 106 22.09 -3.31 -0.42
CA GLN A 106 22.99 -2.35 0.22
C GLN A 106 22.24 -1.07 0.61
N HIS A 107 22.62 -0.46 1.73
CA HIS A 107 22.06 0.82 2.18
C HIS A 107 22.00 1.87 1.06
N ALA A 108 23.06 2.00 0.26
CA ALA A 108 23.14 3.00 -0.81
C ALA A 108 22.00 2.88 -1.85
N VAL A 109 21.60 1.66 -2.20
CA VAL A 109 20.49 1.39 -3.14
C VAL A 109 19.18 1.90 -2.54
N LEU A 110 18.90 1.52 -1.30
CA LEU A 110 17.65 1.87 -0.62
C LEU A 110 17.60 3.35 -0.23
N LYS A 111 18.75 3.97 0.03
CA LYS A 111 18.88 5.43 0.19
C LYS A 111 18.57 6.16 -1.11
N ALA A 112 19.10 5.70 -2.24
CA ALA A 112 18.83 6.30 -3.55
C ALA A 112 17.35 6.22 -3.96
N SER A 113 16.69 5.10 -3.64
CA SER A 113 15.25 4.93 -3.87
C SER A 113 14.34 5.72 -2.91
N GLY A 114 14.91 6.30 -1.84
CA GLY A 114 14.18 7.05 -0.80
C GLY A 114 13.62 6.19 0.34
N HIS A 115 13.74 4.87 0.29
CA HIS A 115 13.23 3.97 1.35
C HIS A 115 13.86 4.25 2.72
N VAL A 116 15.17 4.54 2.77
CA VAL A 116 15.83 4.84 4.06
C VAL A 116 15.19 6.05 4.77
N ASP A 117 14.72 7.03 4.00
CA ASP A 117 14.21 8.29 4.56
C ASP A 117 12.70 8.30 4.77
N ARG A 118 11.95 7.54 3.95
CA ARG A 118 10.48 7.61 3.91
C ARG A 118 9.79 6.33 4.34
N PHE A 119 10.51 5.21 4.47
CA PHE A 119 9.94 3.93 4.86
C PHE A 119 9.93 3.78 6.39
N ASN A 120 9.38 4.80 7.05
CA ASN A 120 9.29 4.91 8.49
C ASN A 120 7.82 5.08 8.90
N ASP A 121 7.41 4.40 9.96
CA ASP A 121 6.15 4.67 10.65
C ASP A 121 6.44 5.43 11.96
N PHE A 122 5.46 6.19 12.47
CA PHE A 122 5.56 6.76 13.81
C PHE A 122 5.15 5.73 14.87
N MET A 123 5.99 5.58 15.89
CA MET A 123 5.76 4.71 17.04
C MET A 123 5.61 5.50 18.32
N VAL A 124 4.78 4.97 19.22
CA VAL A 124 4.72 5.37 20.63
C VAL A 124 4.95 4.13 21.48
N LYS A 125 5.64 4.29 22.62
CA LYS A 125 5.85 3.20 23.59
C LYS A 125 5.19 3.53 24.92
N ASP A 126 4.72 2.51 25.62
CA ASP A 126 4.31 2.65 27.02
C ASP A 126 5.54 3.08 27.86
N VAL A 127 5.37 4.11 28.69
CA VAL A 127 6.48 4.67 29.47
C VAL A 127 6.91 3.79 30.64
N ILE A 128 6.06 2.84 31.06
CA ILE A 128 6.33 1.92 32.17
C ILE A 128 6.69 0.52 31.63
N ASP A 129 5.89 -0.01 30.69
CA ASP A 129 6.14 -1.32 30.06
C ASP A 129 6.78 -1.14 28.67
N GLU A 130 8.10 -1.06 28.63
CA GLU A 130 8.84 -0.84 27.37
C GLU A 130 8.68 -1.96 26.33
N SER A 131 8.08 -3.10 26.68
CA SER A 131 7.74 -4.16 25.73
C SER A 131 6.51 -3.83 24.88
N LYS A 132 5.75 -2.80 25.27
CA LYS A 132 4.51 -2.37 24.62
C LYS A 132 4.75 -1.16 23.75
N PHE A 133 4.54 -1.38 22.47
CA PHE A 133 4.69 -0.35 21.46
C PHE A 133 3.53 -0.41 20.47
N PHE A 134 3.16 0.76 19.97
CA PHE A 134 2.00 0.93 19.12
C PHE A 134 2.39 1.82 17.94
N ARG A 135 1.86 1.48 16.76
CA ARG A 135 1.91 2.35 15.60
C ARG A 135 0.95 3.52 15.85
N ALA A 136 1.46 4.75 15.78
CA ALA A 136 0.78 5.91 16.34
C ALA A 136 -0.50 6.29 15.58
N ASP A 137 -0.47 6.22 14.25
CA ASP A 137 -1.64 6.44 13.37
C ASP A 137 -2.76 5.42 13.64
N LYS A 138 -2.44 4.12 13.72
CA LYS A 138 -3.44 3.06 13.97
C LYS A 138 -3.98 3.11 15.38
N LEU A 139 -3.15 3.44 16.37
CA LEU A 139 -3.66 3.68 17.72
C LEU A 139 -4.60 4.89 17.75
N LEU A 140 -4.30 5.94 16.99
CA LEU A 140 -5.19 7.09 16.86
C LEU A 140 -6.51 6.72 16.21
N GLU A 141 -6.48 5.96 15.11
CA GLU A 141 -7.69 5.43 14.44
C GLU A 141 -8.56 4.62 15.40
N ASP A 142 -7.98 3.63 16.08
CA ASP A 142 -8.67 2.75 17.03
C ASP A 142 -9.35 3.59 18.16
N VAL A 143 -8.64 4.58 18.69
CA VAL A 143 -9.17 5.45 19.76
C VAL A 143 -10.29 6.34 19.24
N MET A 144 -10.18 6.87 18.02
CA MET A 144 -11.25 7.67 17.42
C MET A 144 -12.49 6.82 17.11
N ASP A 145 -12.33 5.60 16.63
CA ASP A 145 -13.44 4.67 16.40
C ASP A 145 -14.16 4.29 17.70
N GLU A 146 -13.42 4.04 18.79
CA GLU A 146 -14.04 3.83 20.10
C GLU A 146 -14.79 5.07 20.60
N LYS A 147 -14.22 6.27 20.42
CA LYS A 147 -14.90 7.53 20.77
C LYS A 147 -16.17 7.74 19.94
N LEU A 148 -16.18 7.37 18.66
CA LEU A 148 -17.32 7.51 17.74
C LEU A 148 -18.52 6.60 18.09
N LYS A 149 -18.31 5.55 18.91
CA LYS A 149 -19.37 4.67 19.42
C LYS A 149 -20.15 5.29 20.59
N ALA A 150 -19.69 6.39 21.17
CA ALA A 150 -20.37 7.04 22.28
C ALA A 150 -21.76 7.58 21.86
N VAL A 151 -22.75 7.39 22.75
CA VAL A 151 -24.16 7.73 22.48
C VAL A 151 -24.39 9.25 22.50
N ASP A 152 -23.63 9.98 23.31
CA ASP A 152 -23.83 11.42 23.58
C ASP A 152 -22.89 12.33 22.78
N LEU A 153 -22.62 12.02 21.50
CA LEU A 153 -21.78 12.84 20.63
C LEU A 153 -22.58 13.95 19.96
N THR A 154 -22.09 15.18 20.08
CA THR A 154 -22.56 16.27 19.21
C THR A 154 -22.14 16.03 17.76
N GLU A 155 -22.90 16.59 16.81
CA GLU A 155 -22.58 16.47 15.38
C GLU A 155 -21.19 17.04 15.05
N ALA A 156 -20.79 18.12 15.74
CA ALA A 156 -19.46 18.71 15.61
C ALA A 156 -18.35 17.73 16.05
N GLN A 157 -18.52 17.05 17.19
CA GLN A 157 -17.55 16.05 17.66
C GLN A 157 -17.50 14.83 16.74
N ARG A 158 -18.65 14.38 16.24
CA ARG A 158 -18.70 13.26 15.28
C ARG A 158 -17.92 13.59 14.01
N SER A 159 -18.12 14.79 13.46
CA SER A 159 -17.37 15.26 12.30
C SER A 159 -15.87 15.38 12.58
N GLU A 160 -15.49 15.96 13.72
CA GLU A 160 -14.09 16.10 14.13
C GLU A 160 -13.39 14.75 14.29
N TYR A 161 -13.96 13.80 15.04
CA TYR A 161 -13.35 12.48 15.25
C TYR A 161 -13.26 11.68 13.97
N THR A 162 -14.27 11.80 13.10
CA THR A 162 -14.23 11.17 11.77
C THR A 162 -13.10 11.76 10.93
N SER A 163 -12.91 13.09 10.94
CA SER A 163 -11.83 13.74 10.23
C SER A 163 -10.46 13.35 10.76
N VAL A 164 -10.29 13.31 12.09
CA VAL A 164 -9.02 12.93 12.73
C VAL A 164 -8.67 11.47 12.41
N ARG A 165 -9.64 10.56 12.50
CA ARG A 165 -9.45 9.15 12.13
C ARG A 165 -9.02 9.00 10.68
N ASN A 166 -9.71 9.69 9.76
CA ASN A 166 -9.47 9.55 8.33
C ASN A 166 -8.17 10.20 7.84
N GLN A 167 -7.50 11.00 8.67
CA GLN A 167 -6.25 11.69 8.37
C GLN A 167 -5.08 11.18 9.22
N ALA A 168 -5.28 10.10 9.98
CA ALA A 168 -4.31 9.64 10.98
C ALA A 168 -2.94 9.30 10.38
N ASP A 169 -2.93 8.76 9.16
CA ASP A 169 -1.75 8.40 8.36
C ASP A 169 -1.04 9.59 7.70
N ALA A 170 -1.74 10.73 7.57
CA ALA A 170 -1.23 11.94 6.93
C ALA A 170 -0.59 12.94 7.91
N TYR A 171 -0.80 12.77 9.22
CA TYR A 171 -0.24 13.69 10.22
C TYR A 171 1.28 13.55 10.37
N SER A 172 1.95 14.68 10.52
CA SER A 172 3.36 14.73 10.90
C SER A 172 3.58 14.24 12.34
N GLN A 173 4.83 13.91 12.68
CA GLN A 173 5.23 13.50 14.03
C GLN A 173 4.73 14.47 15.12
N GLN A 174 4.83 15.77 14.86
CA GLN A 174 4.42 16.81 15.81
C GLN A 174 2.89 16.87 15.94
N GLU A 175 2.16 16.84 14.81
CA GLU A 175 0.70 16.86 14.82
C GLU A 175 0.12 15.64 15.55
N ILE A 176 0.67 14.44 15.30
CA ILE A 176 0.29 13.23 16.06
C ILE A 176 0.56 13.45 17.55
N GLY A 177 1.73 13.96 17.92
CA GLY A 177 2.06 14.22 19.33
C GLY A 177 1.08 15.18 20.00
N ASP A 178 0.70 16.25 19.31
CA ASP A 178 -0.25 17.25 19.80
C ASP A 178 -1.68 16.66 19.92
N ILE A 179 -2.10 15.82 18.97
CA ILE A 179 -3.38 15.11 19.00
C ILE A 179 -3.43 14.10 20.16
N PHE A 180 -2.35 13.34 20.37
CA PHE A 180 -2.24 12.40 21.49
C PHE A 180 -2.39 13.11 22.84
N LYS A 181 -1.77 14.28 22.98
CA LYS A 181 -1.90 15.14 24.18
C LYS A 181 -3.32 15.71 24.32
N LYS A 182 -3.90 16.22 23.23
CA LYS A 182 -5.25 16.79 23.19
C LYS A 182 -6.31 15.78 23.66
N TYR A 183 -6.24 14.54 23.18
CA TYR A 183 -7.22 13.49 23.53
C TYR A 183 -6.78 12.60 24.70
N GLN A 184 -5.63 12.89 25.32
CA GLN A 184 -5.04 12.11 26.41
C GLN A 184 -5.00 10.62 26.08
N ILE A 185 -4.44 10.29 24.92
CA ILE A 185 -4.33 8.90 24.44
C ILE A 185 -3.34 8.15 25.33
N LYS A 186 -3.77 6.97 25.78
CA LYS A 186 -3.02 6.09 26.69
C LYS A 186 -2.86 4.71 26.08
N SER A 187 -1.94 3.94 26.65
CA SER A 187 -1.76 2.54 26.28
C SER A 187 -3.08 1.76 26.47
N PRO A 188 -3.63 1.13 25.42
CA PRO A 188 -4.92 0.45 25.50
C PRO A 188 -4.88 -0.80 26.39
N GLU A 189 -3.68 -1.36 26.63
CA GLU A 189 -3.51 -2.60 27.39
C GLU A 189 -3.29 -2.35 28.89
N THR A 190 -2.60 -1.26 29.23
CA THR A 190 -2.17 -0.98 30.63
C THR A 190 -2.82 0.26 31.20
N GLY A 191 -3.32 1.18 30.37
CA GLY A 191 -3.78 2.50 30.78
C GLY A 191 -2.66 3.48 31.17
N ASN A 192 -1.40 3.14 30.89
CA ASN A 192 -0.26 4.02 31.16
C ASN A 192 -0.12 5.13 30.12
N ASP A 193 0.67 6.14 30.47
CA ASP A 193 1.04 7.20 29.52
C ASP A 193 1.99 6.66 28.43
N LEU A 194 1.95 7.30 27.27
CA LEU A 194 2.75 6.94 26.11
C LEU A 194 3.89 7.95 25.91
N SER A 195 4.99 7.50 25.31
CA SER A 195 6.07 8.38 24.86
C SER A 195 5.58 9.35 23.79
N ASP A 196 6.36 10.42 23.54
CA ASP A 196 6.19 11.18 22.31
C ASP A 196 6.40 10.26 21.08
N PRO A 197 5.70 10.50 19.96
CA PRO A 197 5.89 9.74 18.73
C PRO A 197 7.32 9.86 18.21
N TYR A 198 7.90 8.77 17.70
CA TYR A 198 9.23 8.75 17.08
C TYR A 198 9.23 7.89 15.82
N GLU A 199 10.15 8.17 14.90
CA GLU A 199 10.28 7.41 13.65
C GLU A 199 10.86 6.01 13.89
N PHE A 200 10.26 5.02 13.22
CA PHE A 200 10.74 3.64 13.22
C PHE A 200 10.85 3.12 11.80
N ASN A 201 12.07 2.67 11.44
CA ASN A 201 12.34 2.14 10.11
C ASN A 201 11.76 0.74 9.94
N LEU A 202 10.93 0.58 8.92
CA LEU A 202 10.25 -0.68 8.62
C LEU A 202 11.13 -1.67 7.82
N MET A 203 12.40 -1.37 7.56
CA MET A 203 13.33 -2.33 6.93
C MET A 203 14.10 -3.10 7.98
N PHE A 204 14.36 -4.39 7.74
CA PHE A 204 15.23 -5.17 8.62
C PHE A 204 16.71 -4.89 8.29
N PRO A 205 17.48 -4.25 9.19
CA PRO A 205 18.90 -4.03 8.96
C PRO A 205 19.69 -5.35 9.09
N THR A 206 20.71 -5.52 8.27
CA THR A 206 21.66 -6.63 8.38
C THR A 206 23.07 -6.18 7.99
N PRO A 207 24.12 -6.51 8.78
CA PRO A 207 25.48 -6.27 8.36
C PRO A 207 25.86 -7.18 7.19
N ILE A 208 26.54 -6.63 6.17
CA ILE A 208 27.10 -7.40 5.05
C ILE A 208 28.58 -7.64 5.31
N GLY A 209 28.94 -8.92 5.39
CA GLY A 209 30.31 -9.37 5.65
C GLY A 209 30.67 -9.37 7.15
N PRO A 210 31.77 -10.06 7.52
CA PRO A 210 32.10 -10.33 8.92
C PRO A 210 32.50 -9.08 9.73
N GLY A 211 32.99 -8.03 9.06
CA GLY A 211 33.40 -6.79 9.73
C GLY A 211 32.26 -5.83 10.05
N GLY A 212 31.04 -6.08 9.55
CA GLY A 212 29.88 -5.20 9.78
C GLY A 212 30.00 -3.77 9.21
N TYR A 213 31.07 -3.46 8.48
CA TYR A 213 31.31 -2.12 7.92
C TYR A 213 30.33 -1.73 6.82
N LEU A 214 29.75 -2.72 6.13
CA LEU A 214 28.79 -2.48 5.07
C LEU A 214 27.37 -2.77 5.59
N GLN A 215 26.57 -1.71 5.76
CA GLN A 215 25.18 -1.84 6.15
C GLN A 215 24.33 -2.29 4.96
N GLY A 216 23.55 -3.35 5.16
CA GLY A 216 22.51 -3.80 4.25
C GLY A 216 21.14 -3.85 4.93
N TYR A 217 20.14 -4.17 4.14
CA TYR A 217 18.78 -4.42 4.60
C TYR A 217 18.19 -5.60 3.85
N LEU A 218 17.24 -6.29 4.47
CA LEU A 218 16.33 -7.14 3.71
C LEU A 218 15.40 -6.24 2.89
N ARG A 219 15.25 -6.54 1.59
CA ARG A 219 14.50 -5.69 0.67
C ARG A 219 13.01 -5.57 1.07
N PRO A 220 12.42 -4.36 1.06
CA PRO A 220 11.00 -4.16 1.37
C PRO A 220 10.04 -4.46 0.21
N GLU A 221 10.60 -4.58 -1.00
CA GLU A 221 9.92 -4.87 -2.27
C GLU A 221 10.92 -5.56 -3.24
N THR A 222 10.43 -6.04 -4.38
CA THR A 222 11.26 -6.69 -5.42
C THR A 222 11.66 -5.76 -6.57
N ALA A 223 10.94 -4.65 -6.76
CA ALA A 223 11.13 -3.68 -7.85
C ALA A 223 12.57 -3.14 -7.99
N GLN A 224 13.25 -2.84 -6.87
CA GLN A 224 14.61 -2.29 -6.91
C GLN A 224 15.60 -3.20 -7.65
N GLY A 225 15.45 -4.52 -7.53
CA GLY A 225 16.30 -5.47 -8.25
C GLY A 225 16.11 -5.40 -9.77
N ILE A 226 14.88 -5.16 -10.20
CA ILE A 226 14.54 -4.93 -11.61
C ILE A 226 15.18 -3.63 -12.11
N PHE A 227 15.07 -2.53 -11.35
CA PHE A 227 15.64 -1.24 -11.75
C PHE A 227 17.16 -1.28 -11.90
N LEU A 228 17.86 -1.95 -10.98
CA LEU A 228 19.32 -2.13 -11.06
C LEU A 228 19.75 -2.90 -12.33
N ASN A 229 18.87 -3.76 -12.84
CA ASN A 229 19.11 -4.58 -14.02
C ASN A 229 18.43 -4.05 -15.30
N TYR A 230 17.84 -2.84 -15.27
CA TYR A 230 17.13 -2.24 -16.40
C TYR A 230 17.95 -2.26 -17.69
N LYS A 231 19.23 -1.87 -17.62
CA LYS A 231 20.11 -1.79 -18.80
C LYS A 231 20.23 -3.15 -19.49
N PHE A 232 20.54 -4.20 -18.75
CA PHE A 232 20.67 -5.55 -19.29
C PHE A 232 19.35 -6.08 -19.84
N CYS A 233 18.24 -5.84 -19.14
CA CYS A 233 16.91 -6.25 -19.60
C CYS A 233 16.51 -5.53 -20.90
N CYS A 234 16.78 -4.23 -20.99
CA CYS A 234 16.52 -3.44 -22.19
C CYS A 234 17.37 -3.91 -23.38
N GLU A 235 18.64 -4.26 -23.14
CA GLU A 235 19.52 -4.86 -24.15
C GLU A 235 18.98 -6.21 -24.66
N GLN A 236 18.47 -7.08 -23.78
CA GLN A 236 17.81 -8.33 -24.18
C GLN A 236 16.55 -8.07 -25.02
N ASN A 237 15.84 -6.96 -24.76
CA ASN A 237 14.75 -6.48 -25.61
C ASN A 237 15.21 -5.65 -26.82
N SER A 238 16.46 -5.80 -27.27
CA SER A 238 17.03 -5.08 -28.42
C SER A 238 16.95 -3.56 -28.32
N ASN A 239 17.03 -3.01 -27.10
CA ASN A 239 16.90 -1.59 -26.78
C ASN A 239 15.57 -0.96 -27.27
N ARG A 240 14.49 -1.73 -27.25
CA ARG A 240 13.15 -1.26 -27.66
C ARG A 240 12.22 -1.13 -26.47
N LEU A 241 11.32 -0.15 -26.56
CA LEU A 241 10.18 0.03 -25.66
C LEU A 241 8.87 -0.22 -26.43
N PRO A 242 7.81 -0.69 -25.77
CA PRO A 242 7.77 -1.08 -24.37
C PRO A 242 8.38 -2.48 -24.12
N PHE A 243 8.73 -2.76 -22.86
CA PHE A 243 9.04 -4.10 -22.38
C PHE A 243 8.73 -4.21 -20.89
N GLY A 244 8.50 -5.43 -20.40
CA GLY A 244 8.26 -5.66 -18.99
C GLY A 244 9.24 -6.66 -18.39
N VAL A 245 9.56 -6.44 -17.14
CA VAL A 245 10.39 -7.33 -16.32
C VAL A 245 9.57 -7.72 -15.10
N ALA A 246 9.61 -9.00 -14.75
CA ALA A 246 8.84 -9.56 -13.65
C ALA A 246 9.78 -10.18 -12.62
N GLN A 247 9.40 -10.12 -11.35
CA GLN A 247 10.10 -10.84 -10.29
C GLN A 247 9.09 -11.42 -9.29
N VAL A 248 9.26 -12.72 -8.98
CA VAL A 248 8.53 -13.39 -7.90
C VAL A 248 9.52 -13.75 -6.80
N GLY A 249 9.35 -13.17 -5.62
CA GLY A 249 10.34 -13.33 -4.55
C GLY A 249 9.84 -12.94 -3.18
N LYS A 250 10.71 -13.13 -2.18
CA LYS A 250 10.46 -12.68 -0.82
C LYS A 250 10.72 -11.19 -0.67
N SER A 251 9.91 -10.56 0.17
CA SER A 251 10.09 -9.19 0.65
C SER A 251 9.80 -9.12 2.13
N PHE A 252 10.39 -8.13 2.80
CA PHE A 252 10.45 -8.06 4.24
C PHE A 252 10.06 -6.67 4.73
N ARG A 253 9.09 -6.59 5.63
CA ARG A 253 8.66 -5.34 6.27
C ARG A 253 8.62 -5.58 7.76
N ASN A 254 9.39 -4.84 8.53
CA ASN A 254 9.45 -4.92 9.98
C ASN A 254 8.22 -4.26 10.62
N GLU A 255 7.03 -4.78 10.26
CA GLU A 255 5.75 -4.29 10.71
C GLU A 255 5.70 -4.23 12.23
N ILE A 256 5.26 -3.08 12.76
CA ILE A 256 5.24 -2.79 14.20
C ILE A 256 4.31 -3.79 14.90
N ALA A 257 3.05 -3.84 14.49
CA ALA A 257 2.04 -4.72 15.07
C ALA A 257 1.33 -5.53 13.98
N PRO A 258 1.92 -6.65 13.51
CA PRO A 258 1.30 -7.50 12.49
C PRO A 258 0.06 -8.19 13.07
N ARG A 259 -1.11 -7.58 12.86
CA ARG A 259 -2.44 -8.10 13.21
C ARG A 259 -3.12 -8.66 11.94
N ALA A 260 -4.13 -9.50 12.10
CA ALA A 260 -4.93 -10.08 10.99
C ALA A 260 -4.32 -11.24 10.16
N GLY A 261 -3.38 -12.00 10.72
CA GLY A 261 -2.94 -13.26 10.12
C GLY A 261 -2.11 -13.06 8.84
N LEU A 262 -2.53 -13.65 7.72
CA LEU A 262 -1.76 -13.60 6.46
C LEU A 262 -1.87 -12.25 5.72
N THR A 263 -2.74 -11.33 6.14
CA THR A 263 -2.89 -10.02 5.47
C THR A 263 -1.79 -9.03 5.85
N ARG A 264 -1.25 -9.09 7.08
CA ARG A 264 -0.06 -8.34 7.50
C ARG A 264 1.03 -9.27 8.02
N GLN A 265 2.09 -9.40 7.23
CA GLN A 265 3.23 -10.28 7.50
C GLN A 265 4.52 -9.47 7.50
N ARG A 266 5.54 -9.96 8.22
CA ARG A 266 6.89 -9.41 8.20
C ARG A 266 7.76 -9.98 7.09
N GLU A 267 7.42 -11.17 6.63
CA GLU A 267 8.02 -11.83 5.47
C GLU A 267 6.91 -12.40 4.61
N PHE A 268 6.86 -12.00 3.34
CA PHE A 268 5.84 -12.48 2.40
C PHE A 268 6.41 -12.59 0.99
N THR A 269 5.67 -13.26 0.11
CA THR A 269 6.05 -13.39 -1.30
C THR A 269 5.28 -12.37 -2.11
N GLN A 270 5.99 -11.57 -2.89
CA GLN A 270 5.42 -10.66 -3.87
C GLN A 270 5.70 -11.18 -5.29
N ALA A 271 4.85 -10.76 -6.21
CA ALA A 271 5.03 -10.94 -7.64
C ALA A 271 4.82 -9.56 -8.29
N GLU A 272 5.90 -8.91 -8.68
CA GLU A 272 5.90 -7.54 -9.20
C GLU A 272 6.30 -7.53 -10.67
N ILE A 273 5.77 -6.54 -11.41
CA ILE A 273 6.05 -6.31 -12.82
C ILE A 273 6.39 -4.84 -12.98
N GLU A 274 7.58 -4.56 -13.50
CA GLU A 274 7.95 -3.23 -13.97
C GLU A 274 7.78 -3.21 -15.49
N TYR A 275 6.76 -2.49 -15.96
CA TYR A 275 6.47 -2.37 -17.39
C TYR A 275 6.92 -1.00 -17.91
N PHE A 276 8.05 -1.00 -18.62
CA PHE A 276 8.70 0.21 -19.12
C PHE A 276 8.06 0.63 -20.45
N VAL A 277 7.59 1.87 -20.52
CA VAL A 277 6.95 2.45 -21.71
C VAL A 277 7.60 3.76 -22.11
N ASN A 278 7.37 4.19 -23.36
CA ASN A 278 7.74 5.53 -23.78
C ASN A 278 6.82 6.56 -23.09
N PRO A 279 7.33 7.57 -22.36
CA PRO A 279 6.48 8.54 -21.67
C PRO A 279 5.59 9.35 -22.64
N SER A 280 6.02 9.53 -23.89
CA SER A 280 5.23 10.20 -24.94
C SER A 280 4.20 9.28 -25.60
N ASN A 281 4.26 7.97 -25.37
CA ASN A 281 3.30 7.00 -25.91
C ASN A 281 3.05 5.87 -24.91
N LYS A 282 2.00 6.03 -24.10
CA LYS A 282 1.53 5.05 -23.12
C LYS A 282 0.37 4.17 -23.62
N ALA A 283 0.19 4.07 -24.94
CA ALA A 283 -0.78 3.16 -25.56
C ALA A 283 -0.37 1.69 -25.33
N HIS A 284 -1.33 0.77 -25.25
CA HIS A 284 -1.06 -0.65 -25.08
C HIS A 284 -1.63 -1.47 -26.25
N PRO A 285 -0.81 -2.23 -27.01
CA PRO A 285 -1.26 -2.91 -28.22
C PRO A 285 -2.47 -3.84 -28.02
N LYS A 286 -2.56 -4.46 -26.84
CA LYS A 286 -3.64 -5.40 -26.46
C LYS A 286 -4.83 -4.74 -25.74
N PHE A 287 -4.85 -3.41 -25.56
CA PHE A 287 -5.93 -2.75 -24.79
C PHE A 287 -7.32 -2.97 -25.37
N LYS A 288 -7.45 -2.97 -26.71
CA LYS A 288 -8.72 -3.25 -27.40
C LYS A 288 -9.33 -4.60 -27.03
N ASN A 289 -8.52 -5.59 -26.65
CA ASN A 289 -9.02 -6.91 -26.26
C ASN A 289 -9.75 -6.88 -24.90
N VAL A 290 -9.52 -5.85 -24.10
CA VAL A 290 -10.05 -5.73 -22.73
C VAL A 290 -10.96 -4.51 -22.54
N GLU A 291 -11.10 -3.64 -23.53
CA GLU A 291 -11.75 -2.34 -23.40
C GLU A 291 -13.22 -2.41 -22.94
N ASN A 292 -13.90 -3.53 -23.21
CA ASN A 292 -15.31 -3.73 -22.89
C ASN A 292 -15.55 -4.38 -21.52
N ILE A 293 -14.49 -4.70 -20.76
CA ILE A 293 -14.63 -5.28 -19.42
C ILE A 293 -15.14 -4.21 -18.45
N VAL A 294 -16.25 -4.53 -17.77
CA VAL A 294 -16.87 -3.67 -16.74
C VAL A 294 -16.21 -3.94 -15.40
N LEU A 295 -15.73 -2.89 -14.76
CA LEU A 295 -15.09 -2.92 -13.44
C LEU A 295 -15.84 -2.04 -12.45
N THR A 296 -15.66 -2.32 -11.17
CA THR A 296 -16.05 -1.43 -10.07
C THR A 296 -14.85 -0.54 -9.74
N LEU A 297 -14.94 0.75 -10.05
CA LEU A 297 -13.87 1.73 -9.88
C LEU A 297 -14.24 2.71 -8.77
N PHE A 298 -13.33 2.94 -7.83
CA PHE A 298 -13.49 3.89 -6.74
C PHE A 298 -12.46 5.01 -6.86
N HIS A 299 -12.80 5.99 -7.68
CA HIS A 299 -11.92 7.11 -8.03
C HIS A 299 -11.78 8.11 -6.87
N SER A 300 -10.70 8.89 -6.87
CA SER A 300 -10.33 9.82 -5.79
C SER A 300 -11.43 10.85 -5.48
N ASN A 301 -12.12 11.39 -6.49
CA ASN A 301 -13.21 12.35 -6.28
C ASN A 301 -14.41 11.73 -5.55
N GLU A 302 -14.76 10.49 -5.88
CA GLU A 302 -15.85 9.73 -5.27
C GLU A 302 -15.52 9.42 -3.81
N GLN A 303 -14.26 9.06 -3.52
CA GLN A 303 -13.75 8.90 -2.16
C GLN A 303 -13.91 10.19 -1.35
N LEU A 304 -13.36 11.31 -1.84
CA LEU A 304 -13.44 12.60 -1.15
C LEU A 304 -14.87 13.14 -1.02
N ALA A 305 -15.77 12.75 -1.92
CA ALA A 305 -17.18 13.11 -1.87
C ALA A 305 -18.04 12.12 -1.05
N ALA A 306 -17.42 11.10 -0.43
CA ALA A 306 -18.10 10.01 0.29
C ALA A 306 -19.22 9.35 -0.53
N LYS A 307 -18.97 9.11 -1.82
CA LYS A 307 -19.88 8.45 -2.77
C LYS A 307 -19.51 6.99 -2.95
N ASP A 308 -20.46 6.22 -3.48
CA ASP A 308 -20.23 4.82 -3.83
C ASP A 308 -19.31 4.65 -5.06
N PRO A 309 -18.58 3.53 -5.16
CA PRO A 309 -17.83 3.17 -6.37
C PRO A 309 -18.73 3.10 -7.61
N ILE A 310 -18.18 3.49 -8.76
CA ILE A 310 -18.88 3.50 -10.04
C ILE A 310 -18.58 2.23 -10.85
N ARG A 311 -19.57 1.76 -11.61
CA ARG A 311 -19.38 0.66 -12.55
C ARG A 311 -19.31 1.19 -13.97
N MET A 312 -18.22 0.92 -14.67
CA MET A 312 -18.04 1.33 -16.07
C MET A 312 -17.07 0.41 -16.81
N THR A 313 -17.07 0.48 -18.14
CA THR A 313 -16.06 -0.22 -18.94
C THR A 313 -14.69 0.45 -18.77
N ILE A 314 -13.61 -0.33 -18.81
CA ILE A 314 -12.26 0.26 -18.77
C ILE A 314 -12.00 1.17 -19.98
N GLY A 315 -12.62 0.88 -21.13
CA GLY A 315 -12.52 1.70 -22.33
C GLY A 315 -13.12 3.09 -22.13
N ASP A 316 -14.29 3.17 -21.48
CA ASP A 316 -14.90 4.46 -21.12
C ASP A 316 -14.08 5.18 -20.05
N ALA A 317 -13.53 4.45 -19.07
CA ALA A 317 -12.68 5.03 -18.03
C ALA A 317 -11.40 5.66 -18.61
N VAL A 318 -10.74 5.02 -19.57
CA VAL A 318 -9.55 5.57 -20.25
C VAL A 318 -9.93 6.73 -21.18
N ARG A 319 -10.99 6.59 -22.00
CA ARG A 319 -11.45 7.68 -22.88
C ARG A 319 -11.90 8.92 -22.11
N GLY A 320 -12.51 8.73 -20.95
CA GLY A 320 -12.96 9.79 -20.04
C GLY A 320 -11.84 10.41 -19.20
N GLY A 321 -10.61 9.89 -19.30
CA GLY A 321 -9.45 10.38 -18.53
C GLY A 321 -9.45 10.00 -17.05
N LEU A 322 -10.35 9.12 -16.61
CA LEU A 322 -10.41 8.62 -15.24
C LEU A 322 -9.24 7.66 -14.96
N VAL A 323 -8.93 6.78 -15.92
CA VAL A 323 -7.69 5.99 -15.91
C VAL A 323 -6.71 6.64 -16.88
N ASN A 324 -5.49 6.95 -16.40
CA ASN A 324 -4.56 7.84 -17.09
C ASN A 324 -4.21 7.43 -18.54
N ASN A 325 -4.08 6.14 -18.84
CA ASN A 325 -3.68 5.64 -20.15
C ASN A 325 -4.07 4.17 -20.37
N GLU A 326 -3.97 3.72 -21.63
CA GLU A 326 -4.30 2.34 -22.03
C GLU A 326 -3.41 1.29 -21.36
N THR A 327 -2.13 1.59 -21.09
CA THR A 327 -1.23 0.63 -20.41
C THR A 327 -1.69 0.35 -18.99
N LEU A 328 -1.99 1.41 -18.23
CA LEU A 328 -2.54 1.28 -16.88
C LEU A 328 -3.90 0.56 -16.90
N GLY A 329 -4.79 0.94 -17.81
CA GLY A 329 -6.09 0.29 -17.95
C GLY A 329 -5.97 -1.19 -18.34
N TYR A 330 -5.01 -1.55 -19.18
CA TYR A 330 -4.72 -2.93 -19.55
C TYR A 330 -4.34 -3.77 -18.33
N PHE A 331 -3.37 -3.31 -17.53
CA PHE A 331 -2.92 -4.04 -16.36
C PHE A 331 -3.96 -4.08 -15.24
N ILE A 332 -4.80 -3.05 -15.07
CA ILE A 332 -5.96 -3.10 -14.17
C ILE A 332 -6.87 -4.28 -14.54
N VAL A 333 -7.22 -4.44 -15.82
CA VAL A 333 -8.07 -5.55 -16.25
C VAL A 333 -7.36 -6.89 -16.16
N ARG A 334 -6.07 -6.97 -16.52
CA ARG A 334 -5.31 -8.23 -16.37
C ARG A 334 -5.25 -8.65 -14.90
N THR A 335 -5.08 -7.71 -13.96
CA THR A 335 -5.18 -7.97 -12.52
C THR A 335 -6.56 -8.48 -12.12
N TYR A 336 -7.63 -7.84 -12.59
CA TYR A 336 -9.00 -8.32 -12.36
C TYR A 336 -9.18 -9.77 -12.83
N LEU A 337 -8.81 -10.07 -14.07
CA LEU A 337 -8.95 -11.41 -14.66
C LEU A 337 -8.10 -12.45 -13.92
N PHE A 338 -6.91 -12.07 -13.46
CA PHE A 338 -6.07 -12.93 -12.64
C PHE A 338 -6.76 -13.29 -11.32
N LEU A 339 -7.28 -12.29 -10.59
CA LEU A 339 -8.00 -12.49 -9.32
C LEU A 339 -9.19 -13.44 -9.50
N LEU A 340 -9.98 -13.26 -10.57
CA LEU A 340 -11.06 -14.20 -10.89
C LEU A 340 -10.54 -15.61 -11.17
N SER A 341 -9.43 -15.74 -11.92
CA SER A 341 -8.87 -17.05 -12.27
C SER A 341 -8.37 -17.85 -11.07
N VAL A 342 -7.99 -17.17 -9.98
CA VAL A 342 -7.56 -17.81 -8.72
C VAL A 342 -8.70 -17.98 -7.71
N GLY A 343 -9.94 -17.66 -8.11
CA GLY A 343 -11.15 -17.96 -7.35
C GLY A 343 -11.70 -16.81 -6.50
N VAL A 344 -11.26 -15.57 -6.71
CA VAL A 344 -11.84 -14.39 -6.06
C VAL A 344 -13.23 -14.10 -6.65
N ASP A 345 -14.21 -13.81 -5.79
CA ASP A 345 -15.57 -13.48 -6.22
C ASP A 345 -15.58 -12.11 -6.91
N LYS A 346 -16.09 -12.06 -8.14
CA LYS A 346 -16.15 -10.84 -8.96
C LYS A 346 -16.91 -9.70 -8.30
N ASP A 347 -17.88 -10.01 -7.44
CA ASP A 347 -18.74 -9.02 -6.79
C ASP A 347 -18.07 -8.41 -5.55
N LEU A 348 -16.89 -8.94 -5.16
CA LEU A 348 -16.08 -8.43 -4.06
C LEU A 348 -14.81 -7.70 -4.54
N VAL A 349 -14.55 -7.65 -5.84
CA VAL A 349 -13.38 -6.92 -6.36
C VAL A 349 -13.75 -5.50 -6.75
N ARG A 350 -12.98 -4.52 -6.26
CA ARG A 350 -13.00 -3.14 -6.76
C ARG A 350 -11.58 -2.62 -6.97
N PHE A 351 -11.44 -1.58 -7.78
CA PHE A 351 -10.17 -0.87 -7.97
C PHE A 351 -10.29 0.53 -7.38
N ARG A 352 -9.50 0.83 -6.35
CA ARG A 352 -9.48 2.14 -5.68
C ARG A 352 -8.29 2.95 -6.15
N GLN A 353 -8.53 4.18 -6.59
CA GLN A 353 -7.44 5.09 -6.93
C GLN A 353 -6.83 5.67 -5.66
N HIS A 354 -5.51 5.80 -5.60
CA HIS A 354 -4.86 6.52 -4.50
C HIS A 354 -5.28 7.99 -4.47
N LEU A 355 -5.46 8.53 -3.28
CA LEU A 355 -5.62 9.97 -3.08
C LEU A 355 -4.28 10.69 -3.32
N PRO A 356 -4.28 12.00 -3.67
CA PRO A 356 -3.05 12.76 -3.84
C PRO A 356 -2.09 12.72 -2.63
N THR A 357 -2.64 12.55 -1.42
CA THR A 357 -1.89 12.42 -0.16
C THR A 357 -1.34 11.01 0.09
N GLU A 358 -1.93 9.99 -0.53
CA GLU A 358 -1.54 8.58 -0.40
C GLU A 358 -0.54 8.15 -1.48
N MET A 359 -0.42 8.91 -2.57
CA MET A 359 0.46 8.55 -3.67
C MET A 359 1.90 8.37 -3.18
N ALA A 360 2.47 7.21 -3.49
CA ALA A 360 3.89 6.98 -3.30
C ALA A 360 4.70 8.08 -4.00
N HIS A 361 5.85 8.44 -3.44
CA HIS A 361 6.64 9.60 -3.90
C HIS A 361 7.14 9.53 -5.34
N TYR A 362 7.05 8.35 -5.96
CA TYR A 362 7.44 8.07 -7.34
C TYR A 362 6.25 7.84 -8.29
N ALA A 363 5.01 7.87 -7.80
CA ALA A 363 3.82 7.57 -8.59
C ALA A 363 3.17 8.84 -9.17
N CYS A 364 2.63 8.75 -10.39
CA CYS A 364 1.84 9.81 -11.03
C CYS A 364 0.34 9.50 -11.11
N ASP A 365 -0.03 8.21 -11.00
CA ASP A 365 -1.38 7.67 -10.87
C ASP A 365 -1.22 6.24 -10.30
N CYS A 366 -2.14 5.79 -9.44
CA CYS A 366 -2.04 4.50 -8.79
C CYS A 366 -3.43 3.94 -8.48
N TRP A 367 -3.62 2.65 -8.71
CA TRP A 367 -4.88 1.94 -8.51
C TRP A 367 -4.63 0.62 -7.79
N ASP A 368 -5.26 0.44 -6.62
CA ASP A 368 -5.20 -0.77 -5.84
C ASP A 368 -6.40 -1.67 -6.13
N ALA A 369 -6.15 -2.96 -6.33
CA ALA A 369 -7.21 -3.96 -6.32
C ALA A 369 -7.55 -4.35 -4.88
N GLU A 370 -8.78 -4.08 -4.46
CA GLU A 370 -9.30 -4.43 -3.14
C GLU A 370 -10.29 -5.60 -3.24
N ILE A 371 -10.28 -6.51 -2.26
CA ILE A 371 -11.08 -7.74 -2.17
C ILE A 371 -11.91 -7.75 -0.89
#